data_AF-A0AAW1F5Q5-F1
#
_entry.id   AF-A0AAW1F5Q5-F1
#
_cell.length_a   1.000
_cell.length_b   1.000
_cell.length_c   1.000
_cell.angle_alpha   90.00
_cell.angle_beta   90.00
_cell.angle_gamma   90.00
#
_symmetry.space_group_name_H-M   'P 1'
#
loop_
_entity.id
_entity.type
_entity.pdbx_description
1 polymer ?
#
loop_
_entity_poly.entity_id
_entity_poly.type
_entity_poly.pdbx_seq_one_letter_code
_entity_poly.pdbx_strand_id
1 'polypeptide(L)'
;MVKEHLPSWVQHQDSDEGLVHVNVGGLKRSLCFSTLRKFPDTRLGKLLSCDSEEDILQVCDDYDVQQKEFYFDRNPGLFPYVLHFYQTGKLHIMEELCVFSFSQEIEYWGINEFFLDSCCSFRFHDRKLESSRHRSWDDESDVSSVDTSVDEISDLNRDMLHFQEVRYGSIRKCLWLTLENPGYSVPSKIFSLVSIGVVLTSIATMCINSIPEYQTFDDEGKVMEEPAMQALGVFCTCWFTFEVVTRLLLAPNKRKFFHHPLNIIDLVSVVPIYITLLFDITVGSESELGGLGRLIQVFRLMTIFRVLKLARHSTGLRSLGATLRHSYREVGILLLYLGVGVSVFSGIAYTAEYEEGVGLDTIPACWWWGTVSMTTVGYGDVVPVTVAGKLAASGCILGGTLVVALPITIIFNKFSHFYRRQKALEASVRNNHRRKMRMSCDNEPEEDEEDEMDEEDETDDMEDETDDMEDDIDYEDDGGVINYSYVEHPSSSSVLRRTELLELHI
;
A
#
# COMPACT_ATOMS: atom_id res chain seq x y z
N MET A 1 -61.59 -18.44 -20.22
CA MET A 1 -60.87 -17.27 -20.76
C MET A 1 -61.24 -16.08 -19.88
N VAL A 2 -60.50 -15.92 -18.79
CA VAL A 2 -60.57 -14.72 -17.96
C VAL A 2 -59.82 -13.65 -18.74
N LYS A 3 -60.49 -12.56 -19.10
CA LYS A 3 -59.83 -11.37 -19.63
C LYS A 3 -59.15 -10.71 -18.45
N GLU A 4 -57.82 -10.72 -18.43
CA GLU A 4 -57.04 -9.85 -17.53
C GLU A 4 -57.48 -8.41 -17.80
N HIS A 5 -57.95 -7.76 -16.74
CA HIS A 5 -58.37 -6.38 -16.78
C HIS A 5 -57.12 -5.51 -16.86
N LEU A 6 -56.87 -4.96 -18.04
CA LEU A 6 -55.87 -3.90 -18.24
C LEU A 6 -56.11 -2.76 -17.22
N PRO A 7 -55.06 -2.23 -16.57
CA PRO A 7 -55.21 -1.10 -15.64
C PRO A 7 -55.83 0.13 -16.32
N SER A 8 -56.74 0.80 -15.62
CA SER A 8 -57.52 1.95 -16.14
C SER A 8 -56.69 3.17 -16.60
N TRP A 9 -55.40 3.23 -16.27
CA TRP A 9 -54.51 4.31 -16.71
C TRP A 9 -53.92 4.07 -18.12
N VAL A 10 -53.94 2.84 -18.64
CA VAL A 10 -53.59 2.54 -20.04
C VAL A 10 -54.62 3.14 -21.01
N GLN A 11 -55.87 3.37 -20.56
CA GLN A 11 -56.95 3.93 -21.38
C GLN A 11 -56.89 5.47 -21.52
N HIS A 12 -55.97 6.15 -20.83
CA HIS A 12 -55.83 7.62 -20.84
C HIS A 12 -54.43 8.08 -21.30
N GLN A 13 -53.83 7.39 -22.28
CA GLN A 13 -52.52 7.78 -22.84
C GLN A 13 -52.59 9.02 -23.78
N ASP A 14 -53.77 9.51 -24.17
CA ASP A 14 -53.91 10.61 -25.13
C ASP A 14 -54.04 12.02 -24.53
N SER A 15 -54.06 12.18 -23.20
CA SER A 15 -54.10 13.51 -22.55
C SER A 15 -52.75 13.89 -21.94
N ASP A 16 -52.19 15.05 -22.33
CA ASP A 16 -50.91 15.60 -21.83
C ASP A 16 -50.88 15.94 -20.32
N GLU A 17 -52.01 15.74 -19.61
CA GLU A 17 -52.21 16.07 -18.18
C GLU A 17 -52.10 14.86 -17.22
N GLY A 18 -51.74 13.67 -17.71
CA GLY A 18 -51.55 12.50 -16.85
C GLY A 18 -50.39 12.66 -15.85
N LEU A 19 -50.54 12.12 -14.64
CA LEU A 19 -49.51 12.09 -13.59
C LEU A 19 -49.09 10.64 -13.30
N VAL A 20 -47.77 10.42 -13.17
CA VAL A 20 -47.16 9.19 -12.65
C VAL A 20 -46.71 9.44 -11.22
N HIS A 21 -47.05 8.56 -10.29
CA HIS A 21 -46.58 8.60 -8.90
C HIS A 21 -45.42 7.63 -8.72
N VAL A 22 -44.28 8.13 -8.24
CA VAL A 22 -43.06 7.35 -7.99
C VAL A 22 -42.61 7.50 -6.55
N ASN A 23 -42.12 6.42 -5.97
CA ASN A 23 -41.59 6.34 -4.61
C ASN A 23 -40.19 5.74 -4.65
N VAL A 24 -39.19 6.55 -4.33
CA VAL A 24 -37.78 6.15 -4.40
C VAL A 24 -37.21 6.11 -3.00
N GLY A 25 -37.02 4.91 -2.45
CA GLY A 25 -36.52 4.72 -1.07
C GLY A 25 -37.32 5.48 -0.01
N GLY A 26 -38.63 5.64 -0.22
CA GLY A 26 -39.53 6.40 0.66
C GLY A 26 -39.84 7.84 0.19
N LEU A 27 -39.08 8.39 -0.78
CA LEU A 27 -39.31 9.72 -1.33
C LEU A 27 -40.38 9.68 -2.43
N LYS A 28 -41.60 10.11 -2.08
CA LYS A 28 -42.75 10.16 -3.00
C LYS A 28 -42.75 11.42 -3.87
N ARG A 29 -42.85 11.28 -5.19
CA ARG A 29 -42.95 12.39 -6.17
C ARG A 29 -43.96 12.08 -7.26
N SER A 30 -44.58 13.12 -7.80
CA SER A 30 -45.52 13.03 -8.93
C SER A 30 -44.94 13.74 -10.15
N LEU A 31 -44.97 13.07 -11.30
CA LEU A 31 -44.35 13.52 -12.55
C LEU A 31 -45.40 13.57 -13.67
N CYS A 32 -45.41 14.64 -14.46
CA CYS A 32 -46.30 14.75 -15.60
C CYS A 32 -45.85 13.85 -16.76
N PHE A 33 -46.81 13.28 -17.48
CA PHE A 33 -46.56 12.46 -18.68
C PHE A 33 -45.76 13.24 -19.73
N SER A 34 -46.08 14.53 -19.91
CA SER A 34 -45.38 15.43 -20.82
C SER A 34 -43.90 15.63 -20.46
N THR A 35 -43.53 15.52 -19.18
CA THR A 35 -42.14 15.62 -18.72
C THR A 35 -41.37 14.33 -19.01
N LEU A 36 -41.99 13.18 -18.75
CA LEU A 36 -41.38 11.87 -18.98
C LEU A 36 -41.24 11.54 -20.47
N ARG A 37 -42.20 11.96 -21.30
CA ARG A 37 -42.17 11.81 -22.77
C ARG A 37 -40.97 12.47 -23.44
N LYS A 38 -40.36 13.49 -22.82
CA LYS A 38 -39.16 14.16 -23.36
C LYS A 38 -37.96 13.22 -23.43
N PHE A 39 -37.93 12.20 -22.57
CA PHE A 39 -36.83 11.25 -22.44
C PHE A 39 -37.41 9.83 -22.36
N PRO A 40 -37.87 9.24 -23.49
CA PRO A 40 -38.54 7.94 -23.47
C PRO A 40 -37.60 6.77 -23.14
N ASP A 41 -36.31 6.92 -23.44
CA ASP A 41 -35.31 5.86 -23.28
C ASP A 41 -34.84 5.66 -21.82
N THR A 42 -35.15 6.61 -20.95
CA THR A 42 -34.81 6.54 -19.52
C THR A 42 -35.77 5.62 -18.76
N ARG A 43 -35.37 5.17 -17.57
CA ARG A 43 -36.18 4.23 -16.77
C ARG A 43 -37.58 4.79 -16.43
N LEU A 44 -37.68 6.07 -16.06
CA LEU A 44 -38.99 6.68 -15.81
C LEU A 44 -39.78 6.97 -17.10
N GLY A 45 -39.10 7.21 -18.23
CA GLY A 45 -39.74 7.34 -19.54
C GLY A 45 -40.44 6.05 -19.97
N LYS A 46 -39.78 4.91 -19.73
CA LYS A 46 -40.30 3.57 -20.05
C LYS A 46 -41.56 3.20 -19.29
N LEU A 47 -41.82 3.80 -18.12
CA LEU A 47 -43.08 3.60 -17.38
C LEU A 47 -44.30 3.97 -18.21
N LEU A 48 -44.17 4.91 -19.16
CA LEU A 48 -45.27 5.32 -20.03
C LEU A 48 -45.62 4.30 -21.11
N SER A 49 -44.73 3.33 -21.37
CA SER A 49 -44.88 2.28 -22.38
C SER A 49 -45.15 0.89 -21.78
N CYS A 50 -45.36 0.80 -20.47
CA CYS A 50 -45.70 -0.46 -19.81
C CYS A 50 -47.19 -0.80 -20.03
N ASP A 51 -47.48 -1.93 -20.67
CA ASP A 51 -48.84 -2.35 -21.01
C ASP A 51 -49.33 -3.55 -20.17
N SER A 52 -48.40 -4.24 -19.49
CA SER A 52 -48.66 -5.38 -18.62
C SER A 52 -48.00 -5.24 -17.24
N GLU A 53 -48.46 -6.00 -16.25
CA GLU A 53 -47.85 -6.06 -14.92
C GLU A 53 -46.40 -6.59 -14.99
N GLU A 54 -46.14 -7.51 -15.92
CA GLU A 54 -44.79 -8.04 -16.19
C GLU A 54 -43.85 -6.94 -16.71
N ASP A 55 -44.34 -6.02 -17.55
CA ASP A 55 -43.54 -4.88 -18.05
C ASP A 55 -43.24 -3.87 -16.93
N ILE A 56 -44.15 -3.70 -15.99
CA ILE A 56 -43.98 -2.79 -14.85
C ILE A 56 -42.85 -3.31 -13.95
N LEU A 57 -42.90 -4.59 -13.59
CA LEU A 57 -41.91 -5.24 -12.73
C LEU A 57 -40.52 -5.38 -13.38
N GLN A 58 -40.41 -5.20 -14.70
CA GLN A 58 -39.10 -5.07 -15.36
C GLN A 58 -38.46 -3.69 -15.16
N VAL A 59 -39.27 -2.67 -14.90
CA VAL A 59 -38.82 -1.27 -14.83
C VAL A 59 -38.64 -0.81 -13.38
N CYS A 60 -39.55 -1.19 -12.48
CA CYS A 60 -39.54 -0.84 -11.07
C CYS A 60 -39.53 -2.08 -10.16
N ASP A 61 -39.20 -1.90 -8.88
CA ASP A 61 -39.03 -3.01 -7.94
C ASP A 61 -40.36 -3.49 -7.35
N ASP A 62 -41.34 -2.59 -7.20
CA ASP A 62 -42.70 -2.92 -6.77
C ASP A 62 -43.73 -1.90 -7.32
N TYR A 63 -45.01 -2.27 -7.37
CA TYR A 63 -46.09 -1.41 -7.83
C TYR A 63 -47.34 -1.53 -6.95
N ASP A 64 -47.70 -0.44 -6.27
CA ASP A 64 -48.92 -0.36 -5.45
C ASP A 64 -50.13 -0.03 -6.35
N VAL A 65 -50.98 -1.02 -6.58
CA VAL A 65 -52.20 -0.91 -7.39
C VAL A 65 -53.23 0.04 -6.77
N GLN A 66 -53.30 0.14 -5.44
CA GLN A 66 -54.27 0.98 -4.74
C GLN A 66 -53.88 2.45 -4.81
N GLN A 67 -52.60 2.75 -4.60
CA GLN A 67 -52.07 4.12 -4.65
C GLN A 67 -51.62 4.53 -6.06
N LYS A 68 -51.58 3.60 -7.02
CA LYS A 68 -51.02 3.78 -8.37
C LYS A 68 -49.58 4.31 -8.31
N GLU A 69 -48.77 3.74 -7.44
CA GLU A 69 -47.42 4.21 -7.11
C GLU A 69 -46.37 3.18 -7.55
N PHE A 70 -45.37 3.62 -8.31
CA PHE A 70 -44.21 2.82 -8.70
C PHE A 70 -43.09 2.97 -7.67
N TYR A 71 -42.62 1.86 -7.11
CA TYR A 71 -41.59 1.84 -6.08
C TYR A 71 -40.22 1.45 -6.64
N PHE A 72 -39.19 2.17 -6.18
CA PHE A 72 -37.78 1.94 -6.52
C PHE A 72 -36.95 1.87 -5.23
N ASP A 73 -36.24 0.76 -5.02
CA ASP A 73 -35.37 0.54 -3.88
C ASP A 73 -33.98 1.19 -4.11
N ARG A 74 -33.97 2.53 -4.13
CA ARG A 74 -32.80 3.36 -4.43
C ARG A 74 -32.62 4.49 -3.43
N ASN A 75 -31.45 5.13 -3.47
CA ASN A 75 -31.09 6.20 -2.53
C ASN A 75 -31.98 7.46 -2.73
N PRO A 76 -32.85 7.81 -1.77
CA PRO A 76 -33.73 8.97 -1.88
C PRO A 76 -32.96 10.30 -1.98
N GLY A 77 -31.74 10.38 -1.45
CA GLY A 77 -30.91 11.58 -1.47
C GLY A 77 -30.36 11.93 -2.87
N LEU A 78 -30.26 10.96 -3.78
CA LEU A 78 -29.76 11.16 -5.14
C LEU A 78 -30.87 11.41 -6.16
N PHE A 79 -32.10 11.01 -5.85
CA PHE A 79 -33.24 11.17 -6.76
C PHE A 79 -33.58 12.63 -7.13
N PRO A 80 -33.36 13.66 -6.29
CA PRO A 80 -33.58 15.05 -6.68
C PRO A 80 -32.81 15.48 -7.93
N TYR A 81 -31.60 14.94 -8.16
CA TYR A 81 -30.80 15.25 -9.36
C TYR A 81 -31.43 14.65 -10.63
N VAL A 82 -31.98 13.44 -10.52
CA VAL A 82 -32.73 12.77 -11.57
C VAL A 82 -33.98 13.59 -11.91
N LEU A 83 -34.71 14.04 -10.89
CA LEU A 83 -35.90 14.87 -11.06
C LEU A 83 -35.58 16.19 -11.76
N HIS A 84 -34.50 16.86 -11.35
CA HIS A 84 -34.04 18.10 -11.95
C HIS A 84 -33.68 17.92 -13.42
N PHE A 85 -33.10 16.78 -13.80
CA PHE A 85 -32.84 16.44 -15.20
C PHE A 85 -34.13 16.41 -16.03
N TYR A 86 -35.19 15.75 -15.55
CA TYR A 86 -36.48 15.73 -16.28
C TYR A 86 -37.12 17.12 -16.40
N GLN A 87 -36.89 18.00 -15.43
CA GLN A 87 -37.41 19.37 -15.44
C GLN A 87 -36.65 20.29 -16.40
N THR A 88 -35.32 20.20 -16.41
CA THR A 88 -34.43 21.16 -17.10
C THR A 88 -33.81 20.63 -18.39
N GLY A 89 -33.80 19.31 -18.58
CA GLY A 89 -33.08 18.61 -19.65
C GLY A 89 -31.55 18.62 -19.47
N LYS A 90 -31.05 19.09 -18.32
CA LYS A 90 -29.64 19.17 -18.00
C LYS A 90 -29.34 18.53 -16.65
N LEU A 91 -28.21 17.83 -16.59
CA LEU A 91 -27.72 17.19 -15.38
C LEU A 91 -26.69 18.09 -14.70
N HIS A 92 -26.90 18.36 -13.42
CA HIS A 92 -25.99 19.11 -12.56
C HIS A 92 -25.66 18.29 -11.31
N ILE A 93 -24.47 18.50 -10.75
CA ILE A 93 -23.94 17.74 -9.62
C ILE A 93 -23.40 18.72 -8.57
N MET A 94 -23.66 18.46 -7.29
CA MET A 94 -23.12 19.22 -6.17
C MET A 94 -21.69 18.77 -5.81
N GLU A 95 -20.91 19.67 -5.23
CA GLU A 95 -19.47 19.47 -5.03
C GLU A 95 -19.08 18.38 -4.03
N GLU A 96 -19.96 18.01 -3.09
CA GLU A 96 -19.67 17.06 -2.01
C GLU A 96 -20.10 15.61 -2.34
N LEU A 97 -20.61 15.38 -3.55
CA LEU A 97 -21.17 14.07 -3.90
C LEU A 97 -20.10 13.09 -4.38
N CYS A 98 -20.16 11.85 -3.88
CA CYS A 98 -19.35 10.74 -4.38
C CYS A 98 -19.67 10.45 -5.85
N VAL A 99 -18.69 10.67 -6.73
CA VAL A 99 -18.83 10.55 -8.19
C VAL A 99 -19.16 9.12 -8.63
N PHE A 100 -18.64 8.11 -7.93
CA PHE A 100 -18.93 6.70 -8.22
C PHE A 100 -20.38 6.35 -7.94
N SER A 101 -20.87 6.67 -6.73
CA SER A 101 -22.26 6.40 -6.35
C SER A 101 -23.25 7.15 -7.26
N PHE A 102 -22.93 8.40 -7.62
CA PHE A 102 -23.75 9.15 -8.55
C PHE A 102 -23.76 8.56 -9.97
N SER A 103 -22.61 8.10 -10.47
CA SER A 103 -22.50 7.48 -11.80
C SER A 103 -23.37 6.22 -11.90
N GLN A 104 -23.35 5.37 -10.86
CA GLN A 104 -24.22 4.19 -10.80
C GLN A 104 -25.71 4.57 -10.74
N GLU A 105 -26.03 5.67 -10.07
CA GLU A 105 -27.40 6.15 -9.97
C GLU A 105 -27.92 6.62 -11.33
N ILE A 106 -27.20 7.50 -12.04
CA ILE A 106 -27.64 8.01 -13.35
C ILE A 106 -27.67 6.89 -14.41
N GLU A 107 -26.77 5.92 -14.33
CA GLU A 107 -26.79 4.71 -15.17
C GLU A 107 -28.04 3.86 -14.89
N TYR A 108 -28.38 3.64 -13.62
CA TYR A 108 -29.61 2.93 -13.23
C TYR A 108 -30.87 3.61 -13.81
N TRP A 109 -30.94 4.94 -13.74
CA TRP A 109 -32.05 5.71 -14.30
C TRP A 109 -32.02 5.82 -15.83
N GLY A 110 -30.97 5.33 -16.49
CA GLY A 110 -30.80 5.38 -17.94
C GLY A 110 -30.53 6.78 -18.47
N ILE A 111 -30.00 7.69 -17.64
CA ILE A 111 -29.66 9.06 -18.04
C ILE A 111 -28.20 9.07 -18.50
N ASN A 112 -27.99 9.50 -19.74
CA ASN A 112 -26.65 9.57 -20.32
C ASN A 112 -25.84 10.74 -19.74
N GLU A 113 -24.55 10.50 -19.46
CA GLU A 113 -23.59 11.51 -19.00
C GLU A 113 -23.44 12.69 -19.99
N PHE A 114 -23.77 12.53 -21.27
CA PHE A 114 -23.79 13.61 -22.25
C PHE A 114 -24.75 14.77 -21.89
N PHE A 115 -25.71 14.54 -20.99
CA PHE A 115 -26.59 15.59 -20.49
C PHE A 115 -25.97 16.46 -19.39
N LEU A 116 -24.73 16.18 -18.97
CA LEU A 116 -23.99 17.05 -18.04
C LEU A 116 -23.75 18.42 -18.65
N ASP A 117 -24.16 19.46 -17.92
CA ASP A 117 -23.90 20.83 -18.35
C ASP A 117 -22.42 21.19 -18.19
N SER A 118 -21.97 22.21 -18.93
CA SER A 118 -20.55 22.61 -18.96
C SER A 118 -19.98 22.99 -17.59
N CYS A 119 -20.82 23.47 -16.67
CA CYS A 119 -20.39 23.84 -15.31
C CYS A 119 -20.01 22.63 -14.44
N CYS A 120 -20.57 21.44 -14.70
CA CYS A 120 -20.32 20.23 -13.91
C CYS A 120 -19.47 19.21 -14.69
N SER A 121 -19.49 19.24 -16.03
CA SER A 121 -18.86 18.25 -16.88
C SER A 121 -17.35 18.09 -16.62
N PHE A 122 -16.58 19.19 -16.58
CA PHE A 122 -15.14 19.11 -16.36
C PHE A 122 -14.79 18.46 -15.02
N ARG A 123 -15.37 18.95 -13.92
CA ARG A 123 -15.08 18.44 -12.56
C ARG A 123 -15.57 17.00 -12.37
N PHE A 124 -16.71 16.64 -12.96
CA PHE A 124 -17.21 15.27 -12.93
C PHE A 124 -16.28 14.31 -13.64
N HIS A 125 -15.86 14.63 -14.87
CA HIS A 125 -14.93 13.79 -15.62
C HIS A 125 -13.55 13.72 -14.96
N ASP A 126 -13.06 14.82 -14.40
CA ASP A 126 -11.78 14.86 -13.68
C ASP A 126 -11.79 13.95 -12.44
N ARG A 127 -12.79 14.07 -11.56
CA ARG A 127 -12.94 13.18 -10.40
C ARG A 127 -13.24 11.73 -10.77
N LYS A 128 -13.99 11.50 -11.86
CA LYS A 128 -14.22 10.15 -12.39
C LYS A 128 -12.90 9.56 -12.92
N LEU A 129 -12.06 10.37 -13.56
CA LEU A 129 -10.71 10.03 -14.01
C LEU A 129 -9.74 9.84 -12.83
N GLU A 130 -9.83 10.60 -11.75
CA GLU A 130 -9.05 10.41 -10.54
C GLU A 130 -9.45 9.14 -9.81
N SER A 131 -10.75 8.87 -9.65
CA SER A 131 -11.25 7.63 -9.06
C SER A 131 -10.87 6.42 -9.91
N SER A 132 -11.00 6.52 -11.24
CA SER A 132 -10.54 5.47 -12.16
C SER A 132 -9.03 5.42 -12.31
N ARG A 133 -8.29 6.50 -12.03
CA ARG A 133 -6.82 6.49 -11.86
C ARG A 133 -6.45 5.81 -10.57
N HIS A 134 -7.09 6.08 -9.44
CA HIS A 134 -6.85 5.34 -8.20
C HIS A 134 -7.13 3.85 -8.43
N ARG A 135 -8.26 3.55 -9.08
CA ARG A 135 -8.62 2.19 -9.51
C ARG A 135 -7.69 1.61 -10.57
N SER A 136 -7.09 2.41 -11.44
CA SER A 136 -6.10 2.01 -12.45
C SER A 136 -4.69 1.98 -11.88
N TRP A 137 -4.39 2.65 -10.78
CA TRP A 137 -3.16 2.47 -10.03
C TRP A 137 -3.30 1.24 -9.16
N ASP A 138 -4.51 0.94 -8.66
CA ASP A 138 -4.89 -0.32 -8.04
C ASP A 138 -4.97 -1.45 -9.06
N ASP A 139 -5.48 -1.24 -10.28
CA ASP A 139 -5.59 -2.26 -11.34
C ASP A 139 -4.29 -2.37 -12.14
N GLU A 140 -3.58 -1.30 -12.48
CA GLU A 140 -2.26 -1.41 -13.13
C GLU A 140 -1.21 -1.82 -12.10
N SER A 141 -1.40 -1.51 -10.80
CA SER A 141 -0.75 -2.32 -9.77
C SER A 141 -1.30 -3.73 -9.80
N ASP A 142 -2.58 -4.09 -9.75
CA ASP A 142 -3.03 -5.51 -9.72
C ASP A 142 -2.72 -6.31 -11.01
N VAL A 143 -2.51 -5.66 -12.16
CA VAL A 143 -2.19 -6.24 -13.48
C VAL A 143 -0.66 -6.20 -13.74
N SER A 144 0.11 -5.32 -13.07
CA SER A 144 1.59 -5.39 -12.98
C SER A 144 2.13 -5.96 -11.65
N SER A 145 1.24 -6.28 -10.70
CA SER A 145 1.44 -6.83 -9.36
C SER A 145 0.73 -8.17 -9.17
N VAL A 146 0.38 -8.79 -10.30
CA VAL A 146 0.14 -10.24 -10.42
C VAL A 146 1.25 -11.08 -9.75
N ASP A 147 2.40 -10.51 -9.38
CA ASP A 147 3.57 -11.27 -8.92
C ASP A 147 4.02 -11.05 -7.45
N THR A 148 3.30 -10.34 -6.56
CA THR A 148 3.77 -10.32 -5.13
C THR A 148 2.71 -10.27 -4.02
N SER A 149 1.77 -9.32 -3.98
CA SER A 149 0.97 -9.09 -2.74
C SER A 149 -0.31 -9.93 -2.60
N VAL A 150 -1.07 -10.10 -3.69
CA VAL A 150 -2.20 -11.06 -3.75
C VAL A 150 -1.67 -12.49 -3.82
N ASP A 151 -0.51 -12.65 -4.47
CA ASP A 151 0.18 -13.92 -4.58
C ASP A 151 0.66 -14.42 -3.20
N GLU A 152 1.11 -13.58 -2.25
CA GLU A 152 1.49 -14.04 -0.89
C GLU A 152 0.33 -14.65 -0.09
N ILE A 153 -0.89 -14.09 -0.14
CA ILE A 153 -2.06 -14.67 0.54
C ILE A 153 -2.57 -15.91 -0.21
N SER A 154 -2.63 -15.84 -1.54
CA SER A 154 -3.00 -16.99 -2.39
C SER A 154 -2.01 -18.14 -2.21
N ASP A 155 -0.73 -17.82 -2.12
CA ASP A 155 0.39 -18.71 -1.86
C ASP A 155 0.30 -19.30 -0.48
N LEU A 156 0.05 -18.50 0.55
CA LEU A 156 -0.13 -18.98 1.91
C LEU A 156 -1.30 -19.97 1.98
N ASN A 157 -2.42 -19.66 1.32
CA ASN A 157 -3.57 -20.57 1.26
C ASN A 157 -3.27 -21.85 0.46
N ARG A 158 -2.57 -21.75 -0.67
CA ARG A 158 -2.12 -22.90 -1.48
C ARG A 158 -1.12 -23.78 -0.73
N ASP A 159 -0.21 -23.15 -0.02
CA ASP A 159 0.79 -23.78 0.83
C ASP A 159 0.13 -24.46 2.04
N MET A 160 -0.92 -23.84 2.62
CA MET A 160 -1.76 -24.44 3.66
C MET A 160 -2.48 -25.71 3.19
N LEU A 161 -2.98 -25.75 1.96
CA LEU A 161 -3.62 -26.94 1.37
C LEU A 161 -2.61 -28.07 1.20
N HIS A 162 -1.38 -27.77 0.77
CA HIS A 162 -0.33 -28.77 0.61
C HIS A 162 0.05 -29.46 1.94
N PHE A 163 -0.10 -28.79 3.09
CA PHE A 163 0.16 -29.43 4.38
C PHE A 163 -0.89 -30.46 4.78
N GLN A 164 -2.11 -30.42 4.24
CA GLN A 164 -3.15 -31.40 4.56
C GLN A 164 -2.84 -32.79 3.97
N GLU A 165 -2.05 -32.85 2.89
CA GLU A 165 -1.74 -34.11 2.18
C GLU A 165 -0.49 -34.84 2.72
N VAL A 166 0.28 -34.22 3.63
CA VAL A 166 1.58 -34.73 4.08
C VAL A 166 1.49 -35.36 5.48
N ARG A 167 2.27 -36.42 5.74
CA ARG A 167 2.39 -37.03 7.08
C ARG A 167 2.83 -35.99 8.12
N TYR A 168 2.18 -36.00 9.30
CA TYR A 168 2.36 -34.99 10.35
C TYR A 168 2.13 -33.55 9.87
N GLY A 169 1.25 -33.37 8.89
CA GLY A 169 0.93 -32.09 8.26
C GLY A 169 0.60 -30.97 9.24
N SER A 170 -0.20 -31.26 10.27
CA SER A 170 -0.60 -30.28 11.30
C SER A 170 0.60 -29.76 12.12
N ILE A 171 1.51 -30.64 12.53
CA ILE A 171 2.71 -30.26 13.29
C ILE A 171 3.68 -29.50 12.39
N ARG A 172 3.91 -29.99 11.16
CA ARG A 172 4.78 -29.34 10.18
C ARG A 172 4.28 -27.93 9.83
N LYS A 173 2.96 -27.78 9.64
CA LYS A 173 2.30 -26.49 9.43
C LYS A 173 2.49 -25.57 10.62
N CYS A 174 2.26 -26.04 11.85
CA CYS A 174 2.45 -25.25 13.06
C CYS A 174 3.89 -24.73 13.19
N LEU A 175 4.88 -25.60 12.99
CA LEU A 175 6.30 -25.24 13.03
C LEU A 175 6.68 -24.27 11.90
N TRP A 176 6.18 -24.51 10.68
CA TRP A 176 6.41 -23.62 9.55
C TRP A 176 5.83 -22.22 9.80
N LEU A 177 4.60 -22.12 10.30
CA LEU A 177 3.96 -20.84 10.67
C LEU A 177 4.71 -20.13 11.80
N THR A 178 5.25 -20.88 12.75
CA THR A 178 6.07 -20.34 13.86
C THR A 178 7.40 -19.75 13.35
N LEU A 179 7.94 -20.24 12.24
CA LEU A 179 9.20 -19.73 11.66
C LEU A 179 9.00 -18.60 10.64
N GLU A 180 7.85 -18.57 9.97
CA GLU A 180 7.56 -17.66 8.85
C GLU A 180 6.74 -16.44 9.29
N ASN A 181 5.83 -16.59 10.26
CA ASN A 181 4.93 -15.52 10.69
C ASN A 181 5.14 -15.17 12.17
N PRO A 182 5.88 -14.08 12.48
CA PRO A 182 6.13 -13.62 13.86
C PRO A 182 4.85 -13.38 14.68
N GLY A 183 3.73 -13.04 14.03
CA GLY A 183 2.44 -12.78 14.66
C GLY A 183 1.59 -14.01 14.94
N TYR A 184 2.04 -15.22 14.56
CA TYR A 184 1.24 -16.45 14.69
C TYR A 184 1.00 -16.88 16.14
N SER A 185 2.02 -16.85 16.99
CA SER A 185 1.96 -17.37 18.35
C SER A 185 3.02 -16.73 19.26
N VAL A 186 2.91 -16.87 20.58
CA VAL A 186 3.94 -16.41 21.53
C VAL A 186 5.31 -17.05 21.25
N PRO A 187 5.42 -18.37 21.00
CA PRO A 187 6.68 -18.97 20.54
C PRO A 187 7.22 -18.35 19.25
N SER A 188 6.35 -17.96 18.30
CA SER A 188 6.77 -17.28 17.07
C SER A 188 7.37 -15.90 17.34
N LYS A 189 6.76 -15.13 18.24
CA LYS A 189 7.29 -13.83 18.68
C LYS A 189 8.67 -13.98 19.34
N ILE A 190 8.81 -14.95 20.25
CA ILE A 190 10.09 -15.23 20.93
C ILE A 190 11.15 -15.65 19.90
N PHE A 191 10.79 -16.56 18.99
CA PHE A 191 11.70 -17.01 17.94
C PHE A 191 12.18 -15.84 17.07
N SER A 192 11.24 -15.00 16.59
CA SER A 192 11.57 -13.80 15.81
C SER A 192 12.46 -12.83 16.59
N LEU A 193 12.20 -12.62 17.88
CA LEU A 193 13.03 -11.76 18.73
C LEU A 193 14.47 -12.29 18.85
N VAL A 194 14.62 -13.60 19.07
CA VAL A 194 15.93 -14.26 19.11
C VAL A 194 16.65 -14.14 17.76
N SER A 195 15.95 -14.41 16.66
CA SER A 195 16.50 -14.27 15.30
C SER A 195 17.04 -12.86 15.03
N ILE A 196 16.25 -11.83 15.38
CA ILE A 196 16.68 -10.42 15.25
C ILE A 196 17.91 -10.16 16.12
N GLY A 197 17.91 -10.62 17.38
CA GLY A 197 19.05 -10.47 18.29
C GLY A 197 20.34 -11.10 17.76
N VAL A 198 20.24 -12.30 17.17
CA VAL A 198 21.41 -12.98 16.55
C VAL A 198 21.88 -12.23 15.30
N VAL A 199 20.98 -11.67 14.49
CA VAL A 199 21.35 -10.82 13.34
C VAL A 199 22.11 -9.57 13.80
N LEU A 200 21.58 -8.85 14.78
CA LEU A 200 22.24 -7.66 15.34
C LEU A 200 23.60 -8.01 15.95
N THR A 201 23.70 -9.13 16.67
CA THR A 201 24.97 -9.61 17.23
C THR A 201 25.98 -9.94 16.13
N SER A 202 25.56 -10.61 15.05
CA SER A 202 26.45 -10.89 13.91
C SER A 202 26.94 -9.62 13.22
N ILE A 203 26.11 -8.58 13.13
CA ILE A 203 26.50 -7.29 12.56
C ILE A 203 27.50 -6.60 13.49
N ALA A 204 27.24 -6.57 14.80
CA ALA A 204 28.15 -6.01 15.78
C ALA A 204 29.52 -6.71 15.77
N THR A 205 29.56 -8.05 15.73
CA THR A 205 30.79 -8.84 15.58
C THR A 205 31.54 -8.48 14.30
N MET A 206 30.83 -8.33 13.17
CA MET A 206 31.44 -7.92 11.90
C MET A 206 32.08 -6.52 12.00
N CYS A 207 31.38 -5.57 12.62
CA CYS A 207 31.90 -4.22 12.84
C CYS A 207 33.13 -4.24 13.76
N ILE A 208 33.08 -4.95 14.89
CA ILE A 208 34.21 -5.04 15.83
C ILE A 208 35.43 -5.68 15.16
N ASN A 209 35.25 -6.76 14.40
CA ASN A 209 36.34 -7.42 13.67
C ASN A 209 36.97 -6.55 12.56
N SER A 210 36.27 -5.50 12.11
CA SER A 210 36.79 -4.56 11.11
C SER A 210 37.71 -3.48 11.69
N ILE A 211 37.67 -3.28 13.01
CA ILE A 211 38.42 -2.24 13.71
C ILE A 211 39.87 -2.75 13.99
N PRO A 212 40.91 -2.05 13.50
CA PRO A 212 42.29 -2.53 13.59
C PRO A 212 42.80 -2.65 15.04
N GLU A 213 42.28 -1.85 15.97
CA GLU A 213 42.63 -1.89 17.39
C GLU A 213 42.24 -3.20 18.08
N TYR A 214 41.24 -3.92 17.55
CA TYR A 214 40.77 -5.22 18.07
C TYR A 214 41.33 -6.41 17.26
N GLN A 215 42.10 -6.15 16.21
CA GLN A 215 42.77 -7.20 15.44
C GLN A 215 44.07 -7.59 16.14
N THR A 216 44.10 -8.79 16.72
CA THR A 216 45.37 -9.36 17.19
C THR A 216 46.13 -9.95 16.01
N PHE A 217 47.45 -9.88 16.02
CA PHE A 217 48.29 -10.48 14.99
C PHE A 217 49.06 -11.65 15.61
N ASP A 218 49.17 -12.76 14.89
CA ASP A 218 50.05 -13.86 15.29
C ASP A 218 51.53 -13.51 15.05
N ASP A 219 52.43 -14.39 15.48
CA ASP A 219 53.89 -14.23 15.31
C ASP A 219 54.33 -14.15 13.83
N GLU A 220 53.44 -14.53 12.90
CA GLU A 220 53.62 -14.51 11.45
C GLU A 220 53.00 -13.25 10.79
N GLY A 221 52.42 -12.35 11.60
CA GLY A 221 51.78 -11.11 11.14
C GLY A 221 50.40 -11.30 10.53
N LYS A 222 49.77 -12.46 10.71
CA LYS A 222 48.42 -12.76 10.24
C LYS A 222 47.39 -12.31 11.28
N VAL A 223 46.27 -11.75 10.82
CA VAL A 223 45.18 -11.36 11.71
C VAL A 223 44.61 -12.60 12.39
N MET A 224 44.79 -12.68 13.69
CA MET A 224 44.22 -13.67 14.59
C MET A 224 42.97 -13.06 15.25
N GLU A 225 41.84 -13.74 15.12
CA GLU A 225 40.60 -13.33 15.81
C GLU A 225 40.66 -13.77 17.27
N GLU A 226 40.16 -12.93 18.18
CA GLU A 226 40.02 -13.30 19.59
C GLU A 226 39.11 -14.55 19.70
N PRO A 227 39.50 -15.59 20.47
CA PRO A 227 38.75 -16.85 20.54
C PRO A 227 37.26 -16.67 20.89
N ALA A 228 36.94 -15.70 21.75
CA ALA A 228 35.57 -15.39 22.12
C ALA A 228 34.76 -14.82 20.95
N MET A 229 35.35 -13.92 20.16
CA MET A 229 34.70 -13.29 19.02
C MET A 229 34.53 -14.28 17.87
N GLN A 230 35.52 -15.16 17.66
CA GLN A 230 35.43 -16.26 16.73
C GLN A 230 34.30 -17.24 17.12
N ALA A 231 34.22 -17.62 18.41
CA ALA A 231 33.16 -18.49 18.91
C ALA A 231 31.77 -17.86 18.73
N LEU A 232 31.63 -16.55 18.97
CA LEU A 232 30.38 -15.80 18.75
C LEU A 232 29.98 -15.76 17.27
N GLY A 233 30.93 -15.52 16.37
CA GLY A 233 30.70 -15.53 14.92
C GLY A 233 30.27 -16.92 14.40
N VAL A 234 30.89 -17.99 14.93
CA VAL A 234 30.50 -19.37 14.64
C VAL A 234 29.10 -19.66 15.18
N PHE A 235 28.79 -19.25 16.42
CA PHE A 235 27.45 -19.40 17.00
C PHE A 235 26.36 -18.75 16.13
N CYS A 236 26.55 -17.48 15.74
CA CYS A 236 25.60 -16.76 14.89
C CYS A 236 25.41 -17.46 13.54
N THR A 237 26.50 -17.99 12.97
CA THR A 237 26.45 -18.72 11.71
C THR A 237 25.71 -20.04 11.86
N CYS A 238 25.98 -20.82 12.90
CA CYS A 238 25.26 -22.05 13.20
C CYS A 238 23.75 -21.78 13.35
N TRP A 239 23.37 -20.68 14.01
CA TRP A 239 21.98 -20.26 14.11
C TRP A 239 21.36 -19.92 12.75
N PHE A 240 22.07 -19.18 11.89
CA PHE A 240 21.57 -18.88 10.53
C PHE A 240 21.44 -20.13 9.67
N THR A 241 22.40 -21.06 9.75
CA THR A 241 22.29 -22.35 9.08
C THR A 241 21.10 -23.13 9.60
N PHE A 242 20.91 -23.19 10.92
CA PHE A 242 19.75 -23.84 11.54
C PHE A 242 18.44 -23.27 10.99
N GLU A 243 18.33 -21.95 10.92
CA GLU A 243 17.17 -21.27 10.34
C GLU A 243 16.92 -21.62 8.87
N VAL A 244 17.94 -21.54 8.02
CA VAL A 244 17.81 -21.87 6.58
C VAL A 244 17.40 -23.33 6.40
N VAL A 245 18.05 -24.23 7.13
CA VAL A 245 17.80 -25.68 7.04
C VAL A 245 16.40 -26.02 7.56
N THR A 246 16.00 -25.51 8.72
CA THR A 246 14.66 -25.77 9.27
C THR A 246 13.57 -25.22 8.37
N ARG A 247 13.72 -24.00 7.83
CA ARG A 247 12.76 -23.45 6.86
C ARG A 247 12.70 -24.28 5.59
N LEU A 248 13.84 -24.72 5.03
CA LEU A 248 13.87 -25.58 3.85
C LEU A 248 13.20 -26.95 4.09
N LEU A 249 13.42 -27.55 5.27
CA LEU A 249 12.81 -28.83 5.64
C LEU A 249 11.29 -28.69 5.87
N LEU A 250 10.85 -27.59 6.46
CA LEU A 250 9.45 -27.34 6.77
C LEU A 250 8.67 -26.76 5.58
N ALA A 251 9.35 -26.20 4.57
CA ALA A 251 8.73 -25.60 3.40
C ALA A 251 7.83 -26.60 2.64
N PRO A 252 6.63 -26.17 2.20
CA PRO A 252 5.68 -27.01 1.48
C PRO A 252 6.26 -27.41 0.11
N ASN A 253 6.82 -26.45 -0.61
CA ASN A 253 7.45 -26.66 -1.91
C ASN A 253 8.92 -26.18 -1.89
N LYS A 254 9.85 -27.14 -1.99
CA LYS A 254 11.30 -26.87 -1.96
C LYS A 254 11.79 -26.09 -3.19
N ARG A 255 11.17 -26.26 -4.36
CA ARG A 255 11.56 -25.52 -5.57
C ARG A 255 11.15 -24.06 -5.46
N LYS A 256 9.92 -23.82 -5.01
CA LYS A 256 9.41 -22.48 -4.72
C LYS A 256 10.26 -21.76 -3.66
N PHE A 257 10.74 -22.51 -2.65
CA PHE A 257 11.64 -21.98 -1.62
C PHE A 257 12.86 -21.27 -2.20
N PHE A 258 13.54 -21.84 -3.20
CA PHE A 258 14.74 -21.25 -3.81
C PHE A 258 14.46 -20.06 -4.74
N HIS A 259 13.21 -19.86 -5.17
CA HIS A 259 12.81 -18.71 -5.99
C HIS A 259 12.29 -17.54 -5.13
N HIS A 260 12.01 -17.76 -3.85
CA HIS A 260 11.47 -16.73 -2.97
C HIS A 260 12.57 -15.79 -2.46
N PRO A 261 12.43 -14.46 -2.62
CA PRO A 261 13.52 -13.49 -2.38
C PRO A 261 14.05 -13.50 -0.94
N LEU A 262 13.17 -13.61 0.07
CA LEU A 262 13.61 -13.65 1.48
C LEU A 262 14.40 -14.93 1.81
N ASN A 263 14.09 -16.04 1.13
CA ASN A 263 14.81 -17.30 1.32
C ASN A 263 16.17 -17.29 0.62
N ILE A 264 16.27 -16.58 -0.52
CA ILE A 264 17.55 -16.32 -1.19
C ILE A 264 18.46 -15.49 -0.29
N ILE A 265 17.94 -14.43 0.35
CA ILE A 265 18.69 -13.62 1.33
C ILE A 265 19.21 -14.51 2.47
N ASP A 266 18.35 -15.36 3.03
CA ASP A 266 18.74 -16.29 4.09
C ASP A 266 19.86 -17.25 3.62
N LEU A 267 19.79 -17.77 2.39
CA LEU A 267 20.84 -18.63 1.83
C LEU A 267 22.16 -17.86 1.61
N VAL A 268 22.12 -16.69 0.98
CA VAL A 268 23.30 -15.84 0.73
C VAL A 268 23.99 -15.45 2.04
N SER A 269 23.24 -15.32 3.14
CA SER A 269 23.79 -14.97 4.46
C SER A 269 24.73 -16.04 5.06
N VAL A 270 24.55 -17.31 4.70
CA VAL A 270 25.35 -18.46 5.22
C VAL A 270 26.42 -18.94 4.25
N VAL A 271 26.21 -18.77 2.94
CA VAL A 271 27.10 -19.23 1.87
C VAL A 271 28.57 -18.84 2.05
N PRO A 272 28.92 -17.59 2.42
CA PRO A 272 30.31 -17.17 2.57
C PRO A 272 31.17 -18.09 3.44
N ILE A 273 30.65 -18.56 4.58
CA ILE A 273 31.43 -19.39 5.51
C ILE A 273 31.64 -20.80 4.98
N TYR A 274 30.64 -21.39 4.33
CA TYR A 274 30.79 -22.71 3.72
C TYR A 274 31.77 -22.68 2.56
N ILE A 275 31.80 -21.58 1.81
CA ILE A 275 32.80 -21.38 0.76
C ILE A 275 34.20 -21.29 1.39
N THR A 276 34.41 -20.45 2.40
CA THR A 276 35.71 -20.33 3.09
C THR A 276 36.17 -21.67 3.68
N LEU A 277 35.29 -22.39 4.37
CA LEU A 277 35.60 -23.68 4.99
C LEU A 277 35.92 -24.76 3.94
N LEU A 278 35.21 -24.78 2.81
CA LEU A 278 35.52 -25.67 1.69
C LEU A 278 36.91 -25.37 1.11
N PHE A 279 37.27 -24.09 0.98
CA PHE A 279 38.60 -23.69 0.51
C PHE A 279 39.70 -24.09 1.50
N ASP A 280 39.51 -23.83 2.79
CA ASP A 280 40.48 -24.19 3.83
C ASP A 280 40.76 -25.70 3.86
N ILE A 281 39.73 -26.54 3.65
CA ILE A 281 39.87 -28.00 3.61
C ILE A 281 40.53 -28.47 2.30
N THR A 282 40.18 -27.88 1.16
CA THR A 282 40.61 -28.39 -0.16
C THR A 282 42.01 -27.94 -0.56
N VAL A 283 42.42 -26.74 -0.16
CA VAL A 283 43.68 -26.14 -0.62
C VAL A 283 44.80 -26.37 0.40
N GLY A 284 44.47 -26.63 1.67
CA GLY A 284 45.46 -26.80 2.71
C GLY A 284 46.30 -25.52 2.92
N SER A 285 47.00 -25.44 4.05
CA SER A 285 47.80 -24.27 4.43
C SER A 285 49.09 -24.09 3.59
N GLU A 286 49.13 -24.52 2.32
CA GLU A 286 50.28 -24.30 1.44
C GLU A 286 50.13 -23.00 0.64
N SER A 287 50.96 -22.05 1.06
CA SER A 287 51.00 -20.62 0.78
C SER A 287 51.46 -20.24 -0.65
N GLU A 288 50.82 -20.74 -1.71
CA GLU A 288 51.20 -20.37 -3.09
C GLU A 288 50.06 -19.89 -4.01
N LEU A 289 48.97 -19.31 -3.48
CA LEU A 289 47.94 -18.74 -4.36
C LEU A 289 47.38 -17.40 -3.87
N GLY A 290 48.18 -16.33 -4.01
CA GLY A 290 47.77 -14.95 -3.70
C GLY A 290 46.53 -14.46 -4.47
N GLY A 291 46.19 -15.09 -5.60
CA GLY A 291 44.91 -14.86 -6.29
C GLY A 291 43.71 -15.46 -5.54
N LEU A 292 43.87 -16.62 -4.91
CA LEU A 292 42.81 -17.31 -4.18
C LEU A 292 42.58 -16.70 -2.80
N GLY A 293 43.65 -16.23 -2.13
CA GLY A 293 43.53 -15.44 -0.90
C GLY A 293 42.69 -14.17 -1.09
N ARG A 294 42.81 -13.52 -2.25
CA ARG A 294 41.97 -12.35 -2.62
C ARG A 294 40.50 -12.74 -2.80
N LEU A 295 40.21 -13.92 -3.36
CA LEU A 295 38.84 -14.44 -3.49
C LEU A 295 38.23 -14.76 -2.11
N ILE A 296 39.00 -15.38 -1.21
CA ILE A 296 38.57 -15.62 0.18
C ILE A 296 38.26 -14.29 0.88
N GLN A 297 39.07 -13.26 0.68
CA GLN A 297 38.80 -11.91 1.20
C GLN A 297 37.48 -11.35 0.67
N VAL A 298 37.17 -11.51 -0.63
CA VAL A 298 35.89 -11.09 -1.21
C VAL A 298 34.72 -11.86 -0.58
N PHE A 299 34.83 -13.18 -0.40
CA PHE A 299 33.79 -13.96 0.27
C PHE A 299 33.62 -13.54 1.74
N ARG A 300 34.70 -13.21 2.45
CA ARG A 300 34.60 -12.64 3.81
C ARG A 300 33.83 -11.31 3.80
N LEU A 301 34.02 -10.45 2.80
CA LEU A 301 33.23 -9.22 2.63
C LEU A 301 31.76 -9.51 2.31
N MET A 302 31.43 -10.59 1.60
CA MET A 302 30.04 -10.99 1.34
C MET A 302 29.23 -11.29 2.62
N THR A 303 29.89 -11.48 3.77
CA THR A 303 29.17 -11.61 5.06
C THR A 303 28.34 -10.37 5.40
N ILE A 304 28.64 -9.20 4.80
CA ILE A 304 27.82 -7.99 4.93
C ILE A 304 26.37 -8.23 4.49
N PHE A 305 26.12 -9.15 3.55
CA PHE A 305 24.76 -9.48 3.09
C PHE A 305 23.87 -10.05 4.20
N ARG A 306 24.42 -10.52 5.32
CA ARG A 306 23.65 -10.90 6.52
C ARG A 306 22.80 -9.74 7.05
N VAL A 307 23.18 -8.48 6.81
CA VAL A 307 22.38 -7.30 7.17
C VAL A 307 21.01 -7.32 6.49
N LEU A 308 20.93 -7.84 5.26
CA LEU A 308 19.69 -7.93 4.49
C LEU A 308 18.68 -8.88 5.14
N LYS A 309 19.12 -9.78 6.02
CA LYS A 309 18.25 -10.68 6.77
C LYS A 309 17.26 -9.93 7.68
N LEU A 310 17.58 -8.69 8.07
CA LEU A 310 16.65 -7.79 8.75
C LEU A 310 15.38 -7.53 7.94
N ALA A 311 15.42 -7.67 6.61
CA ALA A 311 14.24 -7.51 5.76
C ALA A 311 13.12 -8.47 6.16
N ARG A 312 13.42 -9.71 6.57
CA ARG A 312 12.39 -10.66 7.02
C ARG A 312 11.59 -10.15 8.23
N HIS A 313 12.24 -9.34 9.07
CA HIS A 313 11.67 -8.85 10.32
C HIS A 313 11.20 -7.39 10.26
N SER A 314 11.39 -6.72 9.12
CA SER A 314 11.04 -5.31 8.94
C SER A 314 10.04 -5.17 7.79
N THR A 315 8.81 -4.79 8.12
CA THR A 315 7.79 -4.43 7.14
C THR A 315 8.24 -3.25 6.28
N GLY A 316 8.96 -2.28 6.85
CA GLY A 316 9.55 -1.17 6.12
C GLY A 316 10.54 -1.61 5.05
N LEU A 317 11.47 -2.52 5.36
CA LEU A 317 12.44 -3.03 4.36
C LEU A 317 11.78 -3.90 3.29
N ARG A 318 10.76 -4.69 3.64
CA ARG A 318 9.97 -5.45 2.64
C ARG A 318 9.23 -4.50 1.70
N SER A 319 8.57 -3.48 2.24
CA SER A 319 7.90 -2.45 1.46
C SER A 319 8.87 -1.68 0.57
N LEU A 320 10.06 -1.34 1.08
CA LEU A 320 11.12 -0.69 0.30
C LEU A 320 11.55 -1.58 -0.88
N GLY A 321 11.79 -2.87 -0.64
CA GLY A 321 12.14 -3.82 -1.69
C GLY A 321 11.05 -3.97 -2.75
N ALA A 322 9.78 -4.09 -2.33
CA ALA A 322 8.63 -4.13 -3.23
C ALA A 322 8.50 -2.82 -4.03
N THR A 323 8.67 -1.69 -3.37
CA THR A 323 8.63 -0.36 -4.02
C THR A 323 9.72 -0.24 -5.06
N LEU A 324 10.96 -0.63 -4.76
CA LEU A 324 12.07 -0.60 -5.72
C LEU A 324 11.81 -1.52 -6.92
N ARG A 325 11.24 -2.71 -6.68
CA ARG A 325 10.85 -3.64 -7.76
C ARG A 325 9.77 -3.03 -8.66
N HIS A 326 8.75 -2.37 -8.10
CA HIS A 326 7.66 -1.76 -8.86
C HIS A 326 7.98 -0.36 -9.41
N SER A 327 9.05 0.27 -8.92
CA SER A 327 9.54 1.57 -9.40
C SER A 327 10.85 1.47 -10.19
N TYR A 328 11.23 0.27 -10.64
CA TYR A 328 12.50 0.07 -11.33
C TYR A 328 12.66 0.95 -12.58
N ARG A 329 11.55 1.28 -13.26
CA ARG A 329 11.56 2.19 -14.42
C ARG A 329 11.86 3.61 -14.00
N GLU A 330 11.21 4.10 -12.96
CA GLU A 330 11.40 5.45 -12.42
C GLU A 330 12.79 5.61 -11.81
N VAL A 331 13.23 4.64 -11.00
CA VAL A 331 14.60 4.57 -10.46
C VAL A 331 15.62 4.50 -11.61
N GLY A 332 15.35 3.70 -12.65
CA GLY A 332 16.20 3.59 -13.82
C GLY A 332 16.31 4.91 -14.60
N ILE A 333 15.20 5.64 -14.78
CA ILE A 333 15.17 6.96 -15.41
C ILE A 333 15.94 7.99 -14.56
N LEU A 334 15.76 7.98 -13.23
CA LEU A 334 16.51 8.82 -12.30
C LEU A 334 18.01 8.58 -12.44
N LEU A 335 18.46 7.32 -12.40
CA LEU A 335 19.87 6.95 -12.54
C LEU A 335 20.42 7.33 -13.92
N LEU A 336 19.61 7.23 -14.97
CA LEU A 336 19.99 7.65 -16.33
C LEU A 336 20.20 9.15 -16.42
N TYR A 337 19.25 9.96 -15.91
CA TYR A 337 19.42 11.42 -15.86
C TYR A 337 20.59 11.83 -14.98
N LEU A 338 20.80 11.12 -13.87
CA LEU A 338 21.94 11.34 -13.00
C LEU A 338 23.27 11.05 -13.71
N GLY A 339 23.37 9.91 -14.40
CA GLY A 339 24.55 9.53 -15.17
C GLY A 339 24.85 10.48 -16.34
N VAL A 340 23.83 10.93 -17.07
CA VAL A 340 23.97 11.92 -18.15
C VAL A 340 24.43 13.26 -17.58
N GLY A 341 23.78 13.76 -16.52
CA GLY A 341 24.15 15.01 -15.87
C GLY A 341 25.59 15.02 -15.36
N VAL A 342 25.98 13.96 -14.63
CA VAL A 342 27.38 13.78 -14.17
C VAL A 342 28.33 13.80 -15.36
N SER A 343 28.05 13.05 -16.43
CA SER A 343 28.95 12.98 -17.59
C SER A 343 29.13 14.33 -18.28
N VAL A 344 28.04 15.10 -18.46
CA VAL A 344 28.05 16.40 -19.14
C VAL A 344 28.77 17.47 -18.30
N PHE A 345 28.38 17.67 -17.04
CA PHE A 345 28.97 18.72 -16.20
C PHE A 345 30.42 18.40 -15.81
N SER A 346 30.75 17.12 -15.61
CA SER A 346 32.13 16.69 -15.40
C SER A 346 33.00 16.92 -16.64
N GLY A 347 32.45 16.71 -17.84
CA GLY A 347 33.16 16.99 -19.09
C GLY A 347 33.46 18.48 -19.26
N ILE A 348 32.49 19.36 -18.96
CA ILE A 348 32.68 20.82 -19.00
C ILE A 348 33.73 21.27 -17.97
N ALA A 349 33.60 20.79 -16.73
CA ALA A 349 34.57 21.11 -15.67
C ALA A 349 35.98 20.61 -16.01
N TYR A 350 36.10 19.38 -16.54
CA TYR A 350 37.37 18.85 -17.03
C TYR A 350 38.01 19.79 -18.06
N THR A 351 37.26 20.17 -19.10
CA THR A 351 37.82 21.05 -20.14
C THR A 351 38.21 22.42 -19.60
N ALA A 352 37.44 22.98 -18.66
CA ALA A 352 37.72 24.29 -18.07
C ALA A 352 38.97 24.28 -17.17
N GLU A 353 39.17 23.22 -16.37
CA GLU A 353 40.31 23.14 -15.44
C GLU A 353 41.58 22.60 -16.12
N TYR A 354 41.43 21.70 -17.11
CA TYR A 354 42.57 21.11 -17.84
C TYR A 354 43.34 22.16 -18.64
N GLU A 355 42.65 23.14 -19.23
CA GLU A 355 43.29 24.23 -19.97
C GLU A 355 44.16 25.14 -19.09
N GLU A 356 43.82 25.28 -17.80
CA GLU A 356 44.59 26.09 -16.85
C GLU A 356 45.57 25.27 -15.98
N GLY A 357 45.55 23.94 -16.10
CA GLY A 357 46.44 23.03 -15.36
C GLY A 357 46.18 23.01 -13.84
N VAL A 358 44.97 23.35 -13.41
CA VAL A 358 44.57 23.48 -12.00
C VAL A 358 43.58 22.37 -11.62
N GLY A 359 44.10 21.14 -11.49
CA GLY A 359 43.35 19.99 -10.96
C GLY A 359 42.37 19.35 -11.96
N LEU A 360 41.68 18.30 -11.50
CA LEU A 360 40.77 17.49 -12.32
C LEU A 360 41.44 16.86 -13.57
N ASP A 361 42.52 16.11 -13.37
CA ASP A 361 43.38 15.62 -14.46
C ASP A 361 42.76 14.54 -15.36
N THR A 362 41.71 13.85 -14.90
CA THR A 362 41.08 12.76 -15.65
C THR A 362 39.56 12.84 -15.60
N ILE A 363 38.91 12.42 -16.69
CA ILE A 363 37.45 12.39 -16.79
C ILE A 363 36.80 11.54 -15.68
N PRO A 364 37.31 10.34 -15.31
CA PRO A 364 36.76 9.58 -14.20
C PRO A 364 36.88 10.27 -12.83
N ALA A 365 37.96 11.02 -12.59
CA ALA A 365 38.08 11.84 -11.39
C ALA A 365 37.05 12.98 -11.38
N CYS A 366 36.75 13.56 -12.56
CA CYS A 366 35.68 14.53 -12.70
C CYS A 366 34.30 13.90 -12.45
N TRP A 367 34.06 12.64 -12.86
CA TRP A 367 32.81 11.93 -12.55
C TRP A 367 32.60 11.75 -11.04
N TRP A 368 33.65 11.49 -10.27
CA TRP A 368 33.56 11.48 -8.81
C TRP A 368 33.09 12.83 -8.27
N TRP A 369 33.77 13.91 -8.66
CA TRP A 369 33.39 15.27 -8.28
C TRP A 369 31.95 15.60 -8.70
N GLY A 370 31.58 15.29 -9.95
CA GLY A 370 30.25 15.52 -10.51
C GLY A 370 29.18 14.76 -9.75
N THR A 371 29.43 13.50 -9.40
CA THR A 371 28.49 12.67 -8.62
C THR A 371 28.27 13.25 -7.23
N VAL A 372 29.36 13.63 -6.53
CA VAL A 372 29.32 14.20 -5.18
C VAL A 372 28.64 15.57 -5.17
N SER A 373 28.85 16.39 -6.21
CA SER A 373 28.24 17.71 -6.34
C SER A 373 26.76 17.63 -6.71
N MET A 374 26.41 16.74 -7.64
CA MET A 374 25.05 16.60 -8.16
C MET A 374 24.11 15.93 -7.16
N THR A 375 24.65 15.06 -6.29
CA THR A 375 23.94 14.50 -5.12
C THR A 375 23.97 15.40 -3.90
N THR A 376 24.56 16.60 -4.00
CA THR A 376 24.67 17.60 -2.91
C THR A 376 25.46 17.13 -1.68
N VAL A 377 26.27 16.08 -1.80
CA VAL A 377 27.12 15.55 -0.71
C VAL A 377 28.28 16.51 -0.42
N GLY A 378 29.00 16.93 -1.46
CA GLY A 378 30.00 18.00 -1.37
C GLY A 378 31.17 17.77 -0.39
N TYR A 379 31.91 16.64 -0.50
CA TYR A 379 33.07 16.35 0.38
C TYR A 379 34.15 17.45 0.37
N GLY A 380 34.33 18.16 -0.75
CA GLY A 380 35.32 19.24 -0.89
C GLY A 380 36.75 18.76 -1.09
N ASP A 381 36.96 17.46 -1.31
CA ASP A 381 38.24 16.83 -1.65
C ASP A 381 38.73 17.23 -3.05
N VAL A 382 37.80 17.47 -3.97
CA VAL A 382 38.07 17.97 -5.33
C VAL A 382 37.07 19.07 -5.66
N VAL A 383 37.54 20.21 -6.17
CA VAL A 383 36.69 21.35 -6.55
C VAL A 383 37.27 22.08 -7.77
N PRO A 384 36.43 22.59 -8.69
CA PRO A 384 36.89 23.44 -9.78
C PRO A 384 37.29 24.81 -9.26
N VAL A 385 38.42 25.33 -9.76
CA VAL A 385 39.04 26.57 -9.30
C VAL A 385 38.76 27.70 -10.27
N THR A 386 38.72 27.42 -11.57
CA THR A 386 38.50 28.42 -12.63
C THR A 386 37.09 29.02 -12.56
N VAL A 387 36.92 30.20 -13.16
CA VAL A 387 35.60 30.84 -13.24
C VAL A 387 34.63 29.98 -14.06
N ALA A 388 35.09 29.43 -15.18
CA ALA A 388 34.29 28.56 -16.03
C ALA A 388 33.91 27.25 -15.31
N GLY A 389 34.85 26.64 -14.59
CA GLY A 389 34.60 25.46 -13.77
C GLY A 389 33.62 25.73 -12.63
N LYS A 390 33.68 26.90 -11.98
CA LYS A 390 32.70 27.33 -10.96
C LYS A 390 31.30 27.58 -11.54
N LEU A 391 31.20 28.11 -12.76
CA LEU A 391 29.92 28.22 -13.47
C LEU A 391 29.36 26.83 -13.81
N ALA A 392 30.21 25.90 -14.27
CA ALA A 392 29.83 24.52 -14.52
C ALA A 392 29.39 23.82 -13.22
N ALA A 393 30.08 24.05 -12.10
CA ALA A 393 29.71 23.56 -10.78
C ALA A 393 28.34 24.08 -10.34
N SER A 394 28.08 25.37 -10.54
CA SER A 394 26.80 26.00 -10.22
C SER A 394 25.65 25.37 -11.02
N GLY A 395 25.86 25.13 -12.31
CA GLY A 395 24.91 24.41 -13.17
C GLY A 395 24.71 22.95 -12.75
N CYS A 396 25.78 22.25 -12.37
CA CYS A 396 25.76 20.87 -11.89
C CYS A 396 24.91 20.73 -10.63
N ILE A 397 25.12 21.60 -9.63
CA ILE A 397 24.38 21.59 -8.36
C ILE A 397 22.89 21.85 -8.62
N LEU A 398 22.57 22.93 -9.36
CA LEU A 398 21.18 23.28 -9.66
C LEU A 398 20.47 22.17 -10.47
N GLY A 399 21.15 21.64 -11.49
CA GLY A 399 20.64 20.54 -12.31
C GLY A 399 20.43 19.28 -11.48
N GLY A 400 21.35 18.95 -10.57
CA GLY A 400 21.26 17.82 -9.66
C GLY A 400 20.05 17.89 -8.74
N THR A 401 19.85 19.02 -8.06
CA THR A 401 18.69 19.23 -7.19
C THR A 401 17.38 19.03 -7.94
N LEU A 402 17.26 19.56 -9.17
CA LEU A 402 16.05 19.41 -9.99
C LEU A 402 15.82 17.96 -10.46
N VAL A 403 16.88 17.28 -10.93
CA VAL A 403 16.81 15.90 -11.42
C VAL A 403 16.44 14.93 -10.30
N VAL A 404 16.96 15.15 -9.10
CA VAL A 404 16.76 14.28 -7.95
C VAL A 404 15.39 14.53 -7.29
N ALA A 405 14.90 15.77 -7.24
CA ALA A 405 13.66 16.12 -6.55
C ALA A 405 12.42 15.41 -7.12
N LEU A 406 12.25 15.38 -8.45
CA LEU A 406 11.01 14.85 -9.05
C LEU A 406 10.82 13.34 -8.82
N PRO A 407 11.81 12.46 -9.10
CA PRO A 407 11.61 11.03 -8.92
C PRO A 407 11.55 10.61 -7.45
N ILE A 408 12.22 11.33 -6.53
CA ILE A 408 12.15 11.03 -5.09
C ILE A 408 10.70 11.12 -4.60
N THR A 409 9.95 12.16 -4.97
CA THR A 409 8.55 12.31 -4.55
C THR A 409 7.65 11.18 -5.06
N ILE A 410 7.86 10.76 -6.32
CA ILE A 410 7.12 9.64 -6.93
C ILE A 410 7.45 8.32 -6.23
N ILE A 411 8.73 8.06 -5.97
CA ILE A 411 9.18 6.85 -5.26
C ILE A 411 8.64 6.84 -3.83
N PHE A 412 8.64 7.99 -3.14
CA PHE A 412 8.10 8.14 -1.79
C PHE A 412 6.60 7.86 -1.74
N ASN A 413 5.81 8.42 -2.66
CA ASN A 413 4.38 8.17 -2.72
C ASN A 413 4.07 6.69 -2.97
N LYS A 414 4.84 6.03 -3.86
CA LYS A 414 4.73 4.58 -4.05
C LYS A 414 5.10 3.80 -2.78
N PHE A 415 6.17 4.20 -2.10
CA PHE A 415 6.58 3.58 -0.83
C PHE A 415 5.50 3.68 0.24
N SER A 416 4.91 4.87 0.42
CA SER A 416 3.82 5.09 1.38
C SER A 416 2.61 4.18 1.07
N HIS A 417 2.24 4.08 -0.21
CA HIS A 417 1.17 3.18 -0.65
C HIS A 417 1.47 1.70 -0.33
N PHE A 418 2.65 1.20 -0.74
CA PHE A 418 3.05 -0.19 -0.46
C PHE A 418 3.17 -0.47 1.03
N TYR A 419 3.66 0.50 1.81
CA TYR A 419 3.78 0.40 3.25
C TYR A 419 2.41 0.25 3.92
N ARG A 420 1.44 1.12 3.57
CA ARG A 420 0.06 1.05 4.07
C ARG A 420 -0.62 -0.26 3.67
N ARG A 421 -0.49 -0.69 2.40
CA ARG A 421 -1.02 -1.97 1.92
C ARG A 421 -0.43 -3.16 2.68
N GLN A 422 0.87 -3.16 2.92
CA GLN A 422 1.53 -4.26 3.64
C GLN A 422 1.15 -4.30 5.13
N LYS A 423 1.04 -3.15 5.80
CA LYS A 423 0.57 -3.05 7.19
C LYS A 423 -0.89 -3.54 7.31
N ALA A 424 -1.76 -3.17 6.37
CA ALA A 424 -3.15 -3.64 6.31
C ALA A 424 -3.25 -5.16 6.08
N LEU A 425 -2.41 -5.71 5.20
CA LEU A 425 -2.33 -7.15 4.94
C LEU A 425 -1.99 -7.92 6.21
N GLU A 426 -0.96 -7.49 6.94
CA GLU A 426 -0.52 -8.10 8.20
C GLU A 426 -1.61 -8.05 9.27
N ALA A 427 -2.33 -6.94 9.38
CA ALA A 427 -3.47 -6.80 10.27
C ALA A 427 -4.62 -7.77 9.89
N SER A 428 -4.92 -7.91 8.59
CA SER A 428 -5.99 -8.81 8.11
C SER A 428 -5.66 -10.29 8.39
N VAL A 429 -4.41 -10.71 8.19
CA VAL A 429 -3.94 -12.07 8.45
C VAL A 429 -4.00 -12.38 9.94
N ARG A 430 -3.63 -11.41 10.79
CA ARG A 430 -3.71 -11.51 12.26
C ARG A 430 -5.17 -11.66 12.72
N ASN A 431 -6.08 -10.84 12.19
CA ASN A 431 -7.50 -10.90 12.55
C ASN A 431 -8.16 -12.22 12.11
N ASN A 432 -7.84 -12.71 10.91
CA ASN A 432 -8.37 -13.98 10.42
C ASN A 432 -7.88 -15.18 11.26
N HIS A 433 -6.62 -15.14 11.73
CA HIS A 433 -6.11 -16.15 12.66
C HIS A 433 -6.79 -16.09 14.03
N ARG A 434 -6.94 -14.89 14.63
CA ARG A 434 -7.69 -14.69 15.89
C ARG A 434 -9.11 -15.26 15.79
N ARG A 435 -9.80 -15.00 14.67
CA ARG A 435 -11.18 -15.46 14.42
C ARG A 435 -11.27 -16.98 14.27
N LYS A 436 -10.35 -17.61 13.54
CA LYS A 436 -10.28 -19.09 13.43
C LYS A 436 -9.95 -19.77 14.76
N MET A 437 -9.17 -19.12 15.61
CA MET A 437 -8.81 -19.66 16.93
C MET A 437 -10.00 -19.60 17.89
N ARG A 438 -10.76 -18.48 17.91
CA ARG A 438 -12.02 -18.36 18.68
C ARG A 438 -13.05 -19.42 18.25
N MET A 439 -13.29 -19.57 16.94
CA MET A 439 -14.21 -20.59 16.40
C MET A 439 -13.76 -22.05 16.68
N SER A 440 -12.51 -22.28 17.06
CA SER A 440 -12.01 -23.61 17.45
C SER A 440 -12.16 -23.89 18.94
N CYS A 441 -12.31 -22.85 19.78
CA CYS A 441 -12.55 -22.99 21.21
C CYS A 441 -14.05 -23.17 21.50
N ASP A 442 -14.93 -22.59 20.68
CA ASP A 442 -16.39 -22.71 20.81
C ASP A 442 -16.96 -24.07 20.31
N ASN A 443 -16.10 -25.05 20.03
CA ASN A 443 -16.46 -26.34 19.44
C ASN A 443 -16.01 -27.55 20.29
N GLU A 444 -15.68 -27.34 21.57
CA GLU A 444 -15.66 -28.45 22.52
C GLU A 444 -17.12 -28.87 22.81
N PRO A 445 -17.45 -30.17 22.79
CA PRO A 445 -18.79 -30.61 23.16
C PRO A 445 -18.98 -30.35 24.65
N GLU A 446 -19.90 -29.44 24.99
CA GLU A 446 -20.44 -29.32 26.34
C GLU A 446 -21.00 -30.68 26.75
N GLU A 447 -20.38 -31.32 27.74
CA GLU A 447 -21.03 -32.39 28.49
C GLU A 447 -22.08 -31.75 29.38
N ASP A 448 -23.32 -32.24 29.25
CA ASP A 448 -24.53 -31.76 29.91
C ASP A 448 -24.35 -31.62 31.43
N GLU A 449 -24.44 -30.40 31.96
CA GLU A 449 -24.91 -30.16 33.33
C GLU A 449 -25.98 -29.05 33.32
N GLU A 450 -27.18 -29.44 33.76
CA GLU A 450 -28.37 -28.60 33.90
C GLU A 450 -28.23 -27.61 35.08
N ASP A 451 -28.83 -26.44 34.89
CA ASP A 451 -29.32 -25.46 35.89
C ASP A 451 -28.30 -24.68 36.75
N GLU A 452 -28.18 -23.38 36.50
CA GLU A 452 -28.81 -22.34 37.33
C GLU A 452 -28.75 -20.97 36.64
N MET A 453 -29.85 -20.23 36.79
CA MET A 453 -30.13 -18.95 36.14
C MET A 453 -29.74 -17.85 37.12
N ASP A 454 -28.61 -17.17 36.90
CA ASP A 454 -28.25 -15.96 37.64
C ASP A 454 -27.90 -14.82 36.68
N GLU A 455 -28.72 -13.76 36.76
CA GLU A 455 -28.51 -12.46 36.13
C GLU A 455 -27.38 -11.71 36.86
N GLU A 456 -26.18 -11.58 36.28
CA GLU A 456 -25.21 -10.57 36.73
C GLU A 456 -24.42 -9.95 35.54
N ASP A 457 -24.62 -8.64 35.38
CA ASP A 457 -23.77 -7.59 34.81
C ASP A 457 -22.90 -7.87 33.55
N GLU A 458 -23.39 -7.42 32.40
CA GLU A 458 -22.54 -6.96 31.29
C GLU A 458 -21.91 -5.59 31.65
N THR A 459 -20.75 -5.62 32.30
CA THR A 459 -19.81 -4.49 32.32
C THR A 459 -18.40 -4.99 32.00
N ASP A 460 -17.72 -4.20 31.17
CA ASP A 460 -16.30 -4.24 30.80
C ASP A 460 -15.80 -5.36 29.89
N ASP A 461 -15.62 -5.01 28.60
CA ASP A 461 -14.33 -5.12 27.90
C ASP A 461 -14.42 -4.37 26.53
N MET A 462 -14.53 -3.04 26.62
CA MET A 462 -14.40 -2.10 25.48
C MET A 462 -13.32 -1.04 25.76
N GLU A 463 -12.25 -1.43 26.46
CA GLU A 463 -11.08 -0.58 26.69
C GLU A 463 -9.79 -1.37 26.51
N ASP A 464 -9.38 -1.62 25.26
CA ASP A 464 -7.96 -1.56 24.87
C ASP A 464 -7.81 -1.65 23.35
N GLU A 465 -6.80 -0.95 22.80
CA GLU A 465 -6.44 -0.79 21.38
C GLU A 465 -6.94 0.49 20.65
N THR A 466 -6.92 1.66 21.30
CA THR A 466 -6.84 2.97 20.61
C THR A 466 -5.43 3.55 20.44
N ASP A 467 -4.36 2.90 20.90
CA ASP A 467 -3.04 3.55 21.03
C ASP A 467 -1.98 3.30 19.94
N ASP A 468 -2.32 2.74 18.77
CA ASP A 468 -1.32 2.50 17.69
C ASP A 468 -1.63 3.20 16.34
N MET A 469 -2.46 4.25 16.35
CA MET A 469 -2.76 5.07 15.16
C MET A 469 -2.50 6.57 15.32
N GLU A 470 -1.62 6.99 16.22
CA GLU A 470 -1.03 8.33 16.18
C GLU A 470 0.42 8.26 15.69
N ASP A 471 0.57 8.26 14.37
CA ASP A 471 1.76 8.78 13.68
C ASP A 471 1.40 8.87 12.19
N ASP A 472 0.54 9.83 11.84
CA ASP A 472 0.42 10.31 10.48
C ASP A 472 0.65 11.83 10.49
N ILE A 473 1.71 12.19 9.79
CA ILE A 473 2.22 13.49 9.38
C ILE A 473 1.08 14.47 9.02
N ASP A 474 1.16 15.68 9.58
CA ASP A 474 0.32 16.85 9.26
C ASP A 474 0.19 17.04 7.74
N TYR A 475 -1.03 16.87 7.23
CA TYR A 475 -1.50 17.59 6.06
C TYR A 475 -2.34 18.77 6.55
N GLU A 476 -1.78 19.98 6.49
CA GLU A 476 -2.58 21.20 6.49
C GLU A 476 -3.44 21.20 5.21
N ASP A 477 -4.68 20.73 5.32
CA ASP A 477 -5.75 21.04 4.35
C ASP A 477 -6.66 22.10 4.98
N ASP A 478 -6.37 23.35 4.63
CA ASP A 478 -7.10 24.54 5.03
C ASP A 478 -8.43 24.59 4.26
N GLY A 479 -9.45 23.92 4.81
CA GLY A 479 -10.75 23.75 4.16
C GLY A 479 -11.88 23.49 5.15
N GLY A 480 -12.06 24.41 6.12
CA GLY A 480 -13.11 24.29 7.13
C GLY A 480 -14.53 24.22 6.54
N VAL A 481 -15.22 23.11 6.79
CA VAL A 481 -16.68 22.99 6.62
C VAL A 481 -17.33 23.18 7.99
N ILE A 482 -17.99 24.34 8.15
CA ILE A 482 -18.86 24.64 9.28
C ILE A 482 -20.12 23.79 9.17
N ASN A 483 -20.35 22.94 10.17
CA ASN A 483 -21.53 22.09 10.29
C ASN A 483 -22.73 22.94 10.77
N TYR A 484 -23.74 23.16 9.92
CA TYR A 484 -25.04 23.68 10.36
C TYR A 484 -26.08 22.56 10.32
N SER A 485 -26.30 21.93 11.47
CA SER A 485 -27.46 21.11 11.74
C SER A 485 -28.62 21.97 12.26
N TYR A 486 -29.81 21.72 11.70
CA TYR A 486 -31.15 21.96 12.26
C TYR A 486 -31.48 23.38 12.75
N VAL A 487 -32.14 24.16 11.89
CA VAL A 487 -32.97 25.31 12.32
C VAL A 487 -34.42 24.83 12.47
N GLU A 488 -34.81 24.53 13.71
CA GLU A 488 -36.21 24.64 14.13
C GLU A 488 -36.52 26.13 14.35
N HIS A 489 -37.64 26.60 13.81
CA HIS A 489 -38.16 27.92 14.12
C HIS A 489 -38.99 27.87 15.42
N PRO A 490 -38.67 28.72 16.41
CA PRO A 490 -39.71 29.25 17.29
C PRO A 490 -39.82 30.77 17.17
N SER A 491 -41.07 31.18 17.32
CA SER A 491 -41.64 32.52 17.34
C SER A 491 -40.93 33.55 18.22
N SER A 492 -40.92 34.78 17.71
CA SER A 492 -40.78 36.08 18.38
C SER A 492 -40.82 36.13 19.92
N SER A 493 -39.80 36.74 20.53
CA SER A 493 -39.92 37.94 21.39
C SER A 493 -38.57 38.32 22.02
N SER A 494 -38.25 39.63 21.97
CA SER A 494 -37.54 40.46 22.97
C SER A 494 -36.28 39.93 23.70
N VAL A 495 -35.18 40.63 24.01
CA VAL A 495 -34.77 42.04 24.05
C VAL A 495 -33.36 42.02 24.71
N LEU A 496 -32.56 43.09 24.52
CA LEU A 496 -31.41 43.54 25.34
C LEU A 496 -29.99 42.96 25.14
N ARG A 497 -29.18 43.79 24.47
CA ARG A 497 -27.73 43.98 24.61
C ARG A 497 -27.30 44.09 26.09
N ARG A 498 -26.17 43.48 26.43
CA ARG A 498 -25.21 44.09 27.37
C ARG A 498 -23.78 43.69 27.02
N THR A 499 -23.02 44.69 26.63
CA THR A 499 -21.56 44.77 26.51
C THR A 499 -20.89 44.56 27.86
N GLU A 500 -19.86 43.70 27.93
CA GLU A 500 -18.77 43.87 28.91
C GLU A 500 -17.41 43.67 28.22
N LEU A 501 -16.63 44.74 28.31
CA LEU A 501 -15.18 44.83 28.13
C LEU A 501 -14.51 44.19 29.34
N LEU A 502 -13.44 43.42 29.13
CA LEU A 502 -12.41 43.23 30.14
C LEU A 502 -11.02 43.25 29.49
N GLU A 503 -10.19 44.09 30.08
CA GLU A 503 -8.95 44.67 29.59
C GLU A 503 -7.76 43.72 29.65
N LEU A 504 -6.86 43.93 28.70
CA LEU A 504 -5.46 43.53 28.71
C LEU A 504 -4.68 44.30 29.78
N HIS A 505 -4.03 43.59 30.69
CA HIS A 505 -2.72 43.96 31.22
C HIS A 505 -2.04 42.74 31.86
N ILE A 506 -1.06 42.18 31.17
CA ILE A 506 0.37 42.09 31.56
C ILE A 506 1.15 41.59 30.34
#